data_AF-A0A353T583-F1
#
_entry.id   AF-A0A353T583-F1
#
_cell.length_a   1.000
_cell.length_b   1.000
_cell.length_c   1.000
_cell.angle_alpha   90.00
_cell.angle_beta   90.00
_cell.angle_gamma   90.00
#
_symmetry.space_group_name_H-M   'P 1'
#
loop_
_entity.id
_entity.type
_entity.pdbx_description
1 polymer ?
#
loop_
_entity_poly.entity_id
_entity_poly.type
_entity_poly.pdbx_seq_one_letter_code
_entity_poly.pdbx_strand_id
1 'polypeptide(L)'
;SLAPGFSDLPPESDIDVKIICRFRNQPPEMRIVSRAKIGKIKRRVDATLQINKVSQLYDSSLFCMTLLSDEGMEVCGSGSFQSDGEVYTQGEILAEGQSRLELRNHLFTRQDIIIREESSASFSQDLVCGSIITAGKGNQVICRKDVYAYHPIEALQNSIAIKGNLHTPRQSNFLAGAATGDILYKMEKQAGWDYRTQLDPSVLVPKVNVLPNETGFSVRNPDSPVLCVIPEEKDIVLPPGEYSGIVCTNGSIQVGPGDSVRFRGLLISGKKVVVEGNLSLKEDKRLLLHLLEEQGEPLKRFFRVDDKKALVEISSFREHLYREIIEE
;
A
#
# COMPACT_ATOMS: atom_id res chain seq x y z
N SER A 1 21.40 21.33 -4.50
CA SER A 1 21.95 21.02 -3.16
C SER A 1 22.15 22.31 -2.40
N LEU A 2 21.18 22.70 -1.56
CA LEU A 2 21.36 23.79 -0.60
C LEU A 2 21.69 23.14 0.74
N ALA A 3 22.98 23.06 1.05
CA ALA A 3 23.41 22.72 2.41
C ALA A 3 22.96 23.87 3.33
N PRO A 4 22.43 23.61 4.54
CA PRO A 4 22.17 24.67 5.49
C PRO A 4 23.50 25.36 5.82
N GLY A 5 23.64 26.63 5.46
CA GLY A 5 24.84 27.41 5.74
C GLY A 5 24.91 27.72 7.23
N PHE A 6 25.86 27.12 7.94
CA PHE A 6 26.18 27.49 9.31
C PHE A 6 27.12 28.70 9.28
N SER A 7 26.60 29.89 9.60
CA SER A 7 27.29 31.17 9.41
C SER A 7 28.41 31.48 10.40
N ASP A 8 28.53 30.73 11.50
CA ASP A 8 29.43 31.06 12.63
C ASP A 8 30.44 29.96 12.99
N LEU A 9 30.86 29.15 12.01
CA LEU A 9 31.83 28.08 12.28
C LEU A 9 33.28 28.56 12.08
N PRO A 10 34.21 28.22 12.99
CA PRO A 10 35.65 28.40 12.77
C PRO A 10 36.10 27.76 11.44
N PRO A 11 37.11 28.31 10.74
CA PRO A 11 37.54 27.82 9.43
C PRO A 11 38.00 26.34 9.42
N GLU A 12 38.43 25.85 10.58
CA GLU A 12 38.88 24.48 10.83
C GLU A 12 37.75 23.50 11.18
N SER A 13 36.50 23.94 11.03
CA SER A 13 35.31 23.13 11.28
C SER A 13 34.93 22.32 10.05
N ASP A 14 34.72 21.02 10.23
CA ASP A 14 34.20 20.12 9.20
C ASP A 14 32.92 19.47 9.74
N ILE A 15 31.79 19.68 9.07
CA ILE A 15 30.49 19.15 9.48
C ILE A 15 29.85 18.39 8.31
N ASP A 16 29.57 17.12 8.53
CA ASP A 16 28.82 16.24 7.62
C ASP A 16 27.48 15.86 8.25
N VAL A 17 26.38 16.07 7.52
CA VAL A 17 25.03 15.70 7.96
C VAL A 17 24.40 14.79 6.93
N LYS A 18 24.11 13.56 7.34
CA LYS A 18 23.39 12.57 6.54
C LYS A 18 21.98 12.35 7.10
N ILE A 19 20.98 12.57 6.27
CA ILE A 19 19.58 12.30 6.56
C ILE A 19 19.15 11.04 5.81
N ILE A 20 18.60 10.06 6.53
CA ILE A 20 18.09 8.80 5.97
C ILE A 20 16.61 8.71 6.33
N CYS A 21 15.74 8.76 5.33
CA CYS A 21 14.30 8.66 5.53
C CYS A 21 13.80 7.25 5.20
N ARG A 22 13.03 6.65 6.11
CA ARG A 22 12.40 5.33 5.99
C ARG A 22 10.90 5.48 6.19
N PHE A 23 10.24 6.12 5.22
CA PHE A 23 8.81 6.45 5.31
C PHE A 23 7.88 5.22 5.33
N ARG A 24 8.39 4.05 4.90
CA ARG A 24 7.65 2.77 4.94
C ARG A 24 7.79 2.01 6.26
N ASN A 25 8.57 2.50 7.23
CA ASN A 25 8.55 1.95 8.58
C ASN A 25 7.22 2.30 9.27
N GLN A 26 6.85 1.53 10.29
CA GLN A 26 5.73 1.86 11.17
C GLN A 26 6.21 1.89 12.62
N PRO A 27 6.35 3.09 13.23
CA PRO A 27 6.16 4.41 12.62
C PRO A 27 7.26 4.76 11.58
N PRO A 28 6.97 5.66 10.61
CA PRO A 28 7.98 6.19 9.70
C PRO A 28 9.17 6.75 10.47
N GLU A 29 10.38 6.48 9.99
CA GLU A 29 11.59 6.84 10.71
C GLU A 29 12.45 7.79 9.87
N MET A 30 12.96 8.84 10.47
CA MET A 30 14.04 9.65 9.91
C MET A 30 15.25 9.53 10.82
N ARG A 31 16.36 9.06 10.28
CA ARG A 31 17.64 9.01 11.00
C ARG A 31 18.51 10.16 10.51
N ILE A 32 18.98 10.97 11.46
CA ILE A 32 19.92 12.04 11.22
C ILE A 32 21.24 11.64 11.85
N VAL A 33 22.30 11.59 11.05
CA VAL A 33 23.67 11.37 11.50
C VAL A 33 24.43 12.63 11.19
N SER A 34 24.84 13.36 12.23
CA SER A 34 25.71 14.52 12.12
C SER A 34 27.09 14.15 12.66
N ARG A 35 28.14 14.51 11.92
CA ARG A 35 29.54 14.37 12.33
C ARG A 35 30.16 15.74 12.25
N ALA A 36 30.75 16.20 13.33
CA ALA A 36 31.42 17.48 13.39
C ALA A 36 32.85 17.30 13.92
N LYS A 37 33.80 17.98 13.29
CA LYS A 37 35.16 18.15 13.78
C LYS A 37 35.43 19.64 13.95
N ILE A 38 35.88 20.04 15.13
CA ILE A 38 36.36 21.40 15.39
C ILE A 38 37.70 21.26 16.11
N GLY A 39 38.80 21.65 15.45
CA GLY A 39 40.15 21.40 15.94
C GLY A 39 40.42 19.90 16.19
N LYS A 40 40.77 19.54 17.44
CA LYS A 40 41.03 18.16 17.88
C LYS A 40 39.78 17.41 18.39
N ILE A 41 38.63 18.08 18.43
CA ILE A 41 37.40 17.50 18.98
C ILE A 41 36.58 16.95 17.82
N LYS A 42 36.28 15.65 17.87
CA LYS A 42 35.34 14.98 16.97
C LYS A 42 34.07 14.61 17.74
N ARG A 43 32.92 15.04 17.23
CA ARG A 43 31.60 14.70 17.75
C ARG A 43 30.79 14.01 16.68
N ARG A 44 30.00 13.04 17.10
CA ARG A 44 28.96 12.44 16.27
C ARG A 44 27.65 12.47 17.03
N VAL A 45 26.61 12.96 16.39
CA VAL A 45 25.24 12.92 16.87
C VAL A 45 24.45 12.00 15.97
N ASP A 46 23.88 10.96 16.56
CA ASP A 46 22.90 10.09 15.93
C ASP A 46 21.54 10.39 16.57
N ALA A 47 20.62 10.93 15.78
CA ALA A 47 19.22 11.10 16.16
C ALA A 47 18.35 10.17 15.31
N THR A 48 17.42 9.52 15.96
CA THR A 48 16.31 8.81 15.32
C THR A 48 15.04 9.56 15.68
N LEU A 49 14.33 9.95 14.64
CA LEU A 49 13.07 10.66 14.71
C LEU A 49 11.99 9.69 14.24
N GLN A 50 10.97 9.48 15.07
CA GLN A 50 9.73 8.86 14.64
C GLN A 50 8.80 9.96 14.14
N ILE A 51 8.41 9.87 12.87
CA ILE A 51 7.47 10.82 12.30
C ILE A 51 6.09 10.33 12.68
N ASN A 52 5.37 11.17 13.40
CA ASN A 52 4.03 10.86 13.84
C ASN A 52 3.07 11.07 12.67
N LYS A 53 2.59 9.98 12.08
CA LYS A 53 1.60 9.99 10.98
C LYS A 53 0.30 10.75 11.31
N VAL A 54 0.11 11.03 12.59
CA VAL A 54 -1.15 11.36 13.22
C VAL A 54 -1.42 12.89 13.12
N SER A 55 -0.38 13.67 12.85
CA SER A 55 -0.26 15.14 12.89
C SER A 55 -0.69 15.95 11.65
N GLN A 56 -1.54 15.43 10.77
CA GLN A 56 -2.04 16.11 9.54
C GLN A 56 -1.05 16.31 8.36
N LEU A 57 0.17 15.73 8.38
CA LEU A 57 0.91 15.43 7.14
C LEU A 57 0.48 14.03 6.66
N TYR A 58 -0.67 13.94 6.00
CA TYR A 58 -1.28 12.68 5.55
C TYR A 58 -0.49 12.02 4.40
N ASP A 59 0.65 11.42 4.73
CA ASP A 59 1.37 10.47 3.87
C ASP A 59 1.12 9.04 4.38
N SER A 60 -0.16 8.69 4.55
CA SER A 60 -0.55 7.30 4.72
C SER A 60 -0.57 6.63 3.35
N SER A 61 0.08 5.46 3.25
CA SER A 61 -0.01 4.60 2.07
C SER A 61 -1.44 4.21 1.73
N LEU A 62 -2.37 4.24 2.71
CA LEU A 62 -3.80 4.02 2.50
C LEU A 62 -4.39 4.93 1.41
N PHE A 63 -3.95 6.19 1.31
CA PHE A 63 -4.54 7.15 0.38
C PHE A 63 -4.04 7.02 -1.07
N CYS A 64 -3.04 6.17 -1.30
CA CYS A 64 -2.61 5.76 -2.65
C CYS A 64 -3.32 4.46 -3.09
N MET A 65 -4.06 3.81 -2.17
CA MET A 65 -4.76 2.56 -2.44
C MET A 65 -6.12 2.84 -3.06
N THR A 66 -6.54 1.92 -3.92
CA THR A 66 -7.90 1.83 -4.46
C THR A 66 -8.67 0.67 -3.87
N LEU A 67 -7.95 -0.40 -3.49
CA LEU A 67 -8.51 -1.58 -2.89
C LEU A 67 -7.60 -2.12 -1.77
N LEU A 68 -8.22 -2.40 -0.63
CA LEU A 68 -7.67 -3.14 0.49
C LEU A 68 -8.58 -4.34 0.76
N SER A 69 -8.03 -5.56 0.75
CA SER A 69 -8.78 -6.78 1.08
C SER A 69 -8.01 -7.72 2.01
N ASP A 70 -8.71 -8.29 2.97
CA ASP A 70 -8.14 -9.24 3.93
C ASP A 70 -8.15 -10.70 3.44
N GLU A 71 -9.08 -11.11 2.58
CA GLU A 71 -9.14 -12.50 2.10
C GLU A 71 -8.84 -12.67 0.61
N GLY A 72 -8.52 -11.59 -0.10
CA GLY A 72 -8.09 -11.66 -1.49
C GLY A 72 -9.16 -11.21 -2.49
N MET A 73 -9.01 -11.62 -3.73
CA MET A 73 -9.87 -11.20 -4.83
C MET A 73 -10.13 -12.34 -5.80
N GLU A 74 -11.37 -12.46 -6.24
CA GLU A 74 -11.80 -13.42 -7.25
C GLU A 74 -12.45 -12.67 -8.41
N VAL A 75 -11.94 -12.90 -9.62
CA VAL A 75 -12.55 -12.40 -10.87
C VAL A 75 -12.98 -13.62 -11.66
N CYS A 76 -14.28 -13.80 -11.81
CA CYS A 76 -14.88 -15.03 -12.31
C CYS A 76 -16.02 -14.72 -13.30
N GLY A 77 -16.51 -15.75 -14.02
CA GLY A 77 -17.70 -15.62 -14.86
C GLY A 77 -17.57 -14.62 -16.03
N SER A 78 -16.38 -14.53 -16.62
CA SER A 78 -16.00 -13.53 -17.64
C SER A 78 -16.02 -12.09 -17.13
N GLY A 79 -15.91 -11.92 -15.81
CA GLY A 79 -15.78 -10.64 -15.17
C GLY A 79 -14.47 -9.93 -15.52
N SER A 80 -14.43 -8.62 -15.28
CA SER A 80 -13.22 -7.82 -15.44
C SER A 80 -12.96 -6.95 -14.21
N PHE A 81 -11.71 -6.99 -13.74
CA PHE A 81 -11.20 -6.07 -12.73
C PHE A 81 -10.12 -5.20 -13.36
N GLN A 82 -10.27 -3.89 -13.21
CA GLN A 82 -9.27 -2.92 -13.59
C GLN A 82 -8.97 -1.97 -12.42
N SER A 83 -7.71 -1.69 -12.13
CA SER A 83 -7.34 -0.59 -11.24
C SER A 83 -6.23 0.29 -11.81
N ASP A 84 -6.44 1.61 -11.72
CA ASP A 84 -5.43 2.63 -11.99
C ASP A 84 -4.63 3.05 -10.73
N GLY A 85 -5.04 2.60 -9.53
CA GLY A 85 -4.35 2.87 -8.26
C GLY A 85 -3.76 1.62 -7.62
N GLU A 86 -3.10 1.78 -6.47
CA GLU A 86 -2.47 0.64 -5.79
C GLU A 86 -3.51 -0.33 -5.22
N VAL A 87 -3.20 -1.62 -5.26
CA VAL A 87 -4.05 -2.70 -4.71
C VAL A 87 -3.24 -3.50 -3.70
N TYR A 88 -3.83 -3.73 -2.54
CA TYR A 88 -3.24 -4.57 -1.50
C TYR A 88 -4.23 -5.65 -1.07
N THR A 89 -3.78 -6.91 -1.08
CA THR A 89 -4.56 -8.04 -0.56
C THR A 89 -3.73 -8.88 0.40
N GLN A 90 -4.33 -9.37 1.48
CA GLN A 90 -3.70 -10.37 2.36
C GLN A 90 -3.97 -11.81 1.89
N GLY A 91 -4.99 -12.00 1.05
CA GLY A 91 -5.36 -13.28 0.45
C GLY A 91 -4.94 -13.46 -1.01
N GLU A 92 -5.26 -14.64 -1.55
CA GLU A 92 -5.02 -15.06 -2.94
C GLU A 92 -5.76 -14.19 -3.94
N ILE A 93 -5.21 -14.06 -5.15
CA ILE A 93 -5.92 -13.46 -6.27
C ILE A 93 -6.19 -14.53 -7.32
N LEU A 94 -7.45 -14.78 -7.61
CA LEU A 94 -7.91 -15.75 -8.60
C LEU A 94 -8.55 -15.03 -9.80
N ALA A 95 -8.15 -15.38 -11.01
CA ALA A 95 -8.88 -15.05 -12.24
C ALA A 95 -9.22 -16.33 -13.01
N GLU A 96 -10.51 -16.57 -13.23
CA GLU A 96 -11.03 -17.79 -13.88
C GLU A 96 -12.26 -17.53 -14.75
N GLY A 97 -12.66 -18.51 -15.57
CA GLY A 97 -13.83 -18.40 -16.45
C GLY A 97 -13.72 -17.28 -17.49
N GLN A 98 -12.61 -17.20 -18.24
CA GLN A 98 -12.36 -16.17 -19.26
C GLN A 98 -12.33 -14.73 -18.70
N SER A 99 -11.88 -14.60 -17.44
CA SER A 99 -11.84 -13.31 -16.75
C SER A 99 -10.61 -12.47 -17.09
N ARG A 100 -10.68 -11.17 -16.80
CA ARG A 100 -9.59 -10.22 -17.05
C ARG A 100 -9.20 -9.44 -15.80
N LEU A 101 -7.91 -9.46 -15.50
CA LEU A 101 -7.29 -8.68 -14.44
C LEU A 101 -6.32 -7.64 -15.05
N GLU A 102 -6.58 -6.34 -14.87
CA GLU A 102 -5.70 -5.27 -15.36
C GLU A 102 -5.32 -4.31 -14.23
N LEU A 103 -4.06 -4.38 -13.79
CA LEU A 103 -3.51 -3.50 -12.76
C LEU A 103 -2.49 -2.56 -13.38
N ARG A 104 -2.81 -1.26 -13.39
CA ARG A 104 -1.94 -0.22 -13.96
C ARG A 104 -0.95 0.36 -12.96
N ASN A 105 -1.13 0.07 -11.68
CA ASN A 105 -0.25 0.48 -10.60
C ASN A 105 0.28 -0.73 -9.81
N HIS A 106 0.92 -0.50 -8.67
CA HIS A 106 1.49 -1.57 -7.84
C HIS A 106 0.42 -2.51 -7.29
N LEU A 107 0.77 -3.79 -7.24
CA LEU A 107 0.03 -4.83 -6.54
C LEU A 107 0.92 -5.43 -5.45
N PHE A 108 0.34 -5.56 -4.25
CA PHE A 108 0.98 -6.16 -3.10
C PHE A 108 0.12 -7.28 -2.54
N THR A 109 0.65 -8.51 -2.58
CA THR A 109 0.10 -9.66 -1.87
C THR A 109 1.23 -10.59 -1.43
N ARG A 110 1.01 -11.34 -0.34
CA ARG A 110 1.91 -12.44 0.06
C ARG A 110 1.45 -13.80 -0.47
N GLN A 111 0.24 -13.84 -1.04
CA GLN A 111 -0.37 -15.06 -1.54
C GLN A 111 -0.20 -15.17 -3.05
N ASP A 112 -0.59 -16.32 -3.57
CA ASP A 112 -0.44 -16.62 -4.98
C ASP A 112 -1.44 -15.84 -5.83
N ILE A 113 -1.07 -15.66 -7.09
CA ILE A 113 -1.93 -15.13 -8.15
C ILE A 113 -2.19 -16.30 -9.10
N ILE A 114 -3.42 -16.78 -9.14
CA ILE A 114 -3.82 -17.94 -9.92
C ILE A 114 -4.65 -17.49 -11.12
N ILE A 115 -4.20 -17.84 -12.33
CA ILE A 115 -4.87 -17.54 -13.59
C ILE A 115 -5.19 -18.85 -14.30
N ARG A 116 -6.48 -19.13 -14.52
CA ARG A 116 -6.93 -20.37 -15.19
C ARG A 116 -8.09 -20.13 -16.15
N GLU A 117 -8.43 -21.15 -16.91
CA GLU A 117 -9.61 -21.16 -17.79
C GLU A 117 -9.64 -20.00 -18.80
N GLU A 118 -8.58 -19.88 -19.61
CA GLU A 118 -8.46 -18.88 -20.68
C GLU A 118 -8.52 -17.43 -20.19
N SER A 119 -8.14 -17.19 -18.93
CA SER A 119 -8.15 -15.86 -18.32
C SER A 119 -6.87 -15.07 -18.61
N SER A 120 -6.94 -13.76 -18.41
CA SER A 120 -5.81 -12.86 -18.67
C SER A 120 -5.49 -11.95 -17.50
N ALA A 121 -4.19 -11.69 -17.28
CA ALA A 121 -3.70 -10.74 -16.30
C ALA A 121 -2.61 -9.83 -16.87
N SER A 122 -2.71 -8.52 -16.61
CA SER A 122 -1.68 -7.55 -16.96
C SER A 122 -1.32 -6.66 -15.78
N PHE A 123 -0.03 -6.60 -15.46
CA PHE A 123 0.54 -5.79 -14.39
C PHE A 123 1.50 -4.76 -15.00
N SER A 124 1.22 -3.47 -14.79
CA SER A 124 1.98 -2.39 -15.43
C SER A 124 3.12 -1.83 -14.59
N GLN A 125 3.07 -2.00 -13.27
CA GLN A 125 4.13 -1.60 -12.33
C GLN A 125 4.71 -2.83 -11.62
N ASP A 126 5.61 -2.57 -10.67
CA ASP A 126 6.23 -3.61 -9.85
C ASP A 126 5.16 -4.43 -9.13
N LEU A 127 5.39 -5.74 -9.11
CA LEU A 127 4.48 -6.74 -8.55
C LEU A 127 5.15 -7.44 -7.38
N VAL A 128 4.51 -7.46 -6.21
CA VAL A 128 4.92 -8.30 -5.07
C VAL A 128 3.84 -9.33 -4.82
N CYS A 129 4.19 -10.62 -4.91
CA CYS A 129 3.24 -11.73 -4.79
C CYS A 129 3.89 -12.96 -4.14
N GLY A 130 3.07 -13.92 -3.69
CA GLY A 130 3.50 -15.27 -3.33
C GLY A 130 4.13 -15.97 -4.52
N SER A 131 3.29 -16.31 -5.50
CA SER A 131 3.66 -16.84 -6.81
C SER A 131 2.74 -16.30 -7.89
N ILE A 132 3.07 -16.59 -9.15
CA ILE A 132 2.14 -16.51 -10.28
C ILE A 132 1.98 -17.93 -10.81
N ILE A 133 0.76 -18.45 -10.77
CA ILE A 133 0.42 -19.81 -11.21
C ILE A 133 -0.55 -19.70 -12.37
N THR A 134 -0.19 -20.27 -13.52
CA THR A 134 -1.10 -20.41 -14.66
C THR A 134 -1.42 -21.88 -14.91
N ALA A 135 -2.71 -22.20 -15.02
CA ALA A 135 -3.19 -23.58 -15.20
C ALA A 135 -4.21 -23.69 -16.34
N GLY A 136 -4.02 -24.68 -17.22
CA GLY A 136 -4.85 -24.87 -18.43
C GLY A 136 -4.27 -24.16 -19.65
N LYS A 137 -4.91 -24.24 -20.81
CA LYS A 137 -4.44 -23.56 -22.04
C LYS A 137 -5.08 -22.19 -22.18
N GLY A 138 -4.45 -21.31 -22.95
CA GLY A 138 -5.04 -20.03 -23.39
C GLY A 138 -4.89 -18.88 -22.40
N ASN A 139 -4.29 -19.11 -21.22
CA ASN A 139 -4.08 -18.04 -20.25
C ASN A 139 -2.95 -17.10 -20.70
N GLN A 140 -3.12 -15.80 -20.44
CA GLN A 140 -2.13 -14.79 -20.79
C GLN A 140 -1.76 -13.96 -19.57
N VAL A 141 -0.49 -13.95 -19.20
CA VAL A 141 0.02 -13.11 -18.10
C VAL A 141 1.18 -12.26 -18.59
N ILE A 142 1.08 -10.94 -18.39
CA ILE A 142 2.11 -9.97 -18.78
C ILE A 142 2.45 -9.07 -17.60
N CYS A 143 3.69 -9.17 -17.13
CA CYS A 143 4.28 -8.27 -16.14
C CYS A 143 5.22 -7.29 -16.86
N ARG A 144 4.92 -5.99 -16.82
CA ARG A 144 5.68 -4.97 -17.57
C ARG A 144 6.92 -4.46 -16.84
N LYS A 145 7.00 -4.67 -15.53
CA LYS A 145 8.09 -4.24 -14.65
C LYS A 145 8.63 -5.42 -13.84
N ASP A 146 9.30 -5.14 -12.72
CA ASP A 146 9.94 -6.15 -11.91
C ASP A 146 8.90 -6.95 -11.12
N VAL A 147 9.15 -8.25 -10.99
CA VAL A 147 8.30 -9.18 -10.23
C VAL A 147 9.10 -9.69 -9.04
N TYR A 148 8.52 -9.57 -7.86
CA TYR A 148 9.08 -10.01 -6.59
C TYR A 148 8.19 -11.13 -6.04
N ALA A 149 8.57 -12.38 -6.31
CA ALA A 149 7.78 -13.56 -5.94
C ALA A 149 8.43 -14.33 -4.78
N TYR A 150 7.67 -14.65 -3.72
CA TYR A 150 8.15 -15.45 -2.59
C TYR A 150 8.40 -16.93 -2.94
N HIS A 151 7.66 -17.46 -3.91
CA HIS A 151 7.72 -18.84 -4.37
C HIS A 151 8.03 -18.87 -5.89
N PRO A 152 8.48 -20.02 -6.42
CA PRO A 152 8.68 -20.18 -7.86
C PRO A 152 7.41 -19.93 -8.66
N ILE A 153 7.54 -19.23 -9.79
CA ILE A 153 6.46 -19.00 -10.74
C ILE A 153 6.18 -20.28 -11.54
N GLU A 154 4.91 -20.63 -11.69
CA GLU A 154 4.46 -21.86 -12.35
C GLU A 154 3.67 -21.56 -13.62
N ALA A 155 4.17 -22.02 -14.76
CA ALA A 155 3.54 -21.86 -16.05
C ALA A 155 3.21 -23.22 -16.69
N LEU A 156 2.10 -23.83 -16.26
CA LEU A 156 1.66 -25.12 -16.79
C LEU A 156 0.99 -24.90 -18.14
N GLN A 157 1.69 -25.26 -19.23
CA GLN A 157 1.19 -25.18 -20.61
C GLN A 157 0.95 -23.77 -21.17
N ASN A 158 1.42 -22.72 -20.49
CA ASN A 158 1.39 -21.32 -20.96
C ASN A 158 2.75 -20.65 -20.81
N SER A 159 2.87 -19.42 -21.28
CA SER A 159 4.03 -18.55 -21.04
C SER A 159 3.60 -17.33 -20.23
N ILE A 160 4.33 -17.03 -19.15
CA ILE A 160 4.22 -15.77 -18.42
C ILE A 160 5.29 -14.82 -18.96
N ALA A 161 4.87 -13.67 -19.51
CA ALA A 161 5.78 -12.69 -20.08
C ALA A 161 6.19 -11.66 -19.02
N ILE A 162 7.43 -11.73 -18.54
CA ILE A 162 8.02 -10.75 -17.63
C ILE A 162 8.99 -9.87 -18.42
N LYS A 163 8.68 -8.57 -18.54
CA LYS A 163 9.54 -7.61 -19.24
C LYS A 163 10.63 -7.00 -18.37
N GLY A 164 10.41 -6.93 -17.06
CA GLY A 164 11.41 -6.52 -16.08
C GLY A 164 12.24 -7.72 -15.57
N ASN A 165 12.74 -7.60 -14.35
CA ASN A 165 13.48 -8.65 -13.67
C ASN A 165 12.55 -9.51 -12.80
N LEU A 166 12.85 -10.80 -12.72
CA LEU A 166 12.24 -11.70 -11.76
C LEU A 166 13.16 -11.85 -10.54
N HIS A 167 12.64 -11.50 -9.36
CA HIS A 167 13.28 -11.65 -8.07
C HIS A 167 12.57 -12.74 -7.28
N THR A 168 13.27 -13.84 -7.01
CA THR A 168 12.80 -14.92 -6.13
C THR A 168 13.79 -15.12 -4.98
N PRO A 169 13.35 -15.47 -3.76
CA PRO A 169 14.25 -15.94 -2.72
C PRO A 169 15.05 -17.12 -3.28
N ARG A 170 16.38 -17.04 -3.24
CA ARG A 170 17.21 -18.19 -3.59
C ARG A 170 16.93 -19.29 -2.58
N GLN A 171 16.47 -20.45 -3.05
CA GLN A 171 16.52 -21.65 -2.22
C GLN A 171 17.99 -21.95 -1.90
N SER A 172 18.27 -22.04 -0.60
CA SER A 172 19.51 -22.48 0.06
C SER A 172 20.65 -21.44 0.24
N ASN A 173 21.01 -21.33 1.53
CA ASN A 173 22.32 -21.05 2.11
C ASN A 173 22.92 -19.65 1.96
N PHE A 174 22.96 -18.97 3.13
CA PHE A 174 24.02 -18.10 3.64
C PHE A 174 25.03 -17.52 2.62
N LEU A 175 25.16 -16.18 2.68
CA LEU A 175 26.27 -15.36 2.18
C LEU A 175 26.21 -14.95 0.69
N ALA A 176 25.29 -14.06 0.35
CA ALA A 176 25.48 -13.15 -0.79
C ALA A 176 24.99 -11.74 -0.46
N GLY A 177 25.97 -10.84 -0.37
CA GLY A 177 25.97 -9.41 -0.05
C GLY A 177 24.69 -8.58 -0.11
N ALA A 178 24.62 -7.62 0.82
CA ALA A 178 23.78 -6.43 0.97
C ALA A 178 22.63 -6.14 -0.03
N ALA A 179 22.79 -6.36 -1.34
CA ALA A 179 21.76 -6.13 -2.35
C ALA A 179 20.54 -7.08 -2.23
N THR A 180 20.75 -8.36 -1.90
CA THR A 180 19.64 -9.33 -1.74
C THR A 180 18.86 -9.10 -0.45
N GLY A 181 19.55 -8.64 0.61
CA GLY A 181 18.94 -8.27 1.88
C GLY A 181 18.02 -7.06 1.75
N ASP A 182 18.39 -6.06 0.94
CA ASP A 182 17.57 -4.88 0.69
C ASP A 182 16.30 -5.20 -0.12
N ILE A 183 16.35 -6.16 -1.05
CA ILE A 183 15.17 -6.59 -1.83
C ILE A 183 14.20 -7.38 -0.95
N LEU A 184 14.68 -8.38 -0.20
CA LEU A 184 13.84 -9.16 0.72
C LEU A 184 13.24 -8.26 1.81
N TYR A 185 14.00 -7.30 2.35
CA TYR A 185 13.49 -6.30 3.29
C TYR A 185 12.40 -5.42 2.67
N LYS A 186 12.58 -4.97 1.42
CA LYS A 186 11.53 -4.22 0.69
C LYS A 186 10.29 -5.08 0.45
N MET A 187 10.44 -6.35 0.06
CA MET A 187 9.33 -7.30 -0.12
C MET A 187 8.57 -7.50 1.19
N GLU A 188 9.27 -7.81 2.28
CA GLU A 188 8.70 -8.03 3.61
C GLU A 188 7.95 -6.80 4.12
N LYS A 189 8.52 -5.60 3.94
CA LYS A 189 7.90 -4.32 4.33
C LYS A 189 6.68 -3.96 3.50
N GLN A 190 6.68 -4.29 2.21
CA GLN A 190 5.61 -3.90 1.28
C GLN A 190 4.42 -4.85 1.34
N ALA A 191 4.66 -6.17 1.30
CA ALA A 191 3.60 -7.17 1.33
C ALA A 191 3.23 -7.62 2.76
N GLY A 192 4.05 -7.29 3.78
CA GLY A 192 3.73 -7.55 5.20
C GLY A 192 2.97 -6.45 5.89
N TRP A 193 2.42 -5.53 5.13
CA TRP A 193 1.78 -4.35 5.66
C TRP A 193 0.39 -4.70 6.25
N ASP A 194 0.27 -4.74 7.57
CA ASP A 194 -1.04 -4.82 8.19
C ASP A 194 -1.71 -3.45 8.21
N TYR A 195 -2.50 -3.15 7.18
CA TYR A 195 -3.21 -1.88 7.06
C TYR A 195 -4.26 -1.68 8.18
N ARG A 196 -4.73 -2.75 8.83
CA ARG A 196 -5.73 -2.66 9.93
C ARG A 196 -5.18 -1.92 11.14
N THR A 197 -3.86 -1.92 11.33
CA THR A 197 -3.20 -1.11 12.37
C THR A 197 -3.40 0.40 12.17
N GLN A 198 -3.80 0.83 10.97
CA GLN A 198 -4.11 2.22 10.62
C GLN A 198 -5.61 2.50 10.51
N LEU A 199 -6.45 1.52 10.80
CA LEU A 199 -7.91 1.65 10.79
C LEU A 199 -8.47 1.35 12.18
N ASP A 200 -9.56 2.01 12.53
CA ASP A 200 -10.39 1.68 13.68
C ASP A 200 -11.80 1.35 13.19
N PRO A 201 -12.06 0.07 12.83
CA PRO A 201 -13.35 -0.34 12.29
C PRO A 201 -14.48 -0.30 13.33
N SER A 202 -14.16 -0.07 14.61
CA SER A 202 -15.17 0.09 15.66
C SER A 202 -15.80 1.49 15.69
N VAL A 203 -15.19 2.46 14.98
CA VAL A 203 -15.67 3.84 14.94
C VAL A 203 -16.90 3.93 14.07
N LEU A 204 -17.99 4.46 14.64
CA LEU A 204 -19.19 4.79 13.89
C LEU A 204 -18.97 6.04 13.04
N VAL A 205 -18.91 5.85 11.73
CA VAL A 205 -18.80 6.93 10.74
C VAL A 205 -20.18 7.21 10.16
N PRO A 206 -20.66 8.49 10.18
CA PRO A 206 -21.92 8.85 9.54
C PRO A 206 -21.93 8.48 8.06
N LYS A 207 -23.00 7.83 7.62
CA LYS A 207 -23.20 7.47 6.21
C LYS A 207 -23.54 8.72 5.40
N VAL A 208 -22.80 8.95 4.31
CA VAL A 208 -22.99 10.10 3.42
C VAL A 208 -23.40 9.61 2.04
N ASN A 209 -24.43 10.25 1.49
CA ASN A 209 -24.89 10.03 0.12
C ASN A 209 -25.31 8.58 -0.23
N VAL A 210 -25.65 7.79 0.79
CA VAL A 210 -26.10 6.40 0.63
C VAL A 210 -27.45 6.16 1.30
N LEU A 211 -28.20 5.18 0.76
CA LEU A 211 -29.39 4.60 1.37
C LEU A 211 -29.12 3.09 1.52
N PRO A 212 -28.95 2.58 2.75
CA PRO A 212 -28.76 1.15 2.97
C PRO A 212 -29.97 0.35 2.45
N ASN A 213 -29.70 -0.80 1.84
CA ASN A 213 -30.72 -1.78 1.47
C ASN A 213 -30.27 -3.18 1.96
N GLU A 214 -31.04 -4.23 1.64
CA GLU A 214 -30.79 -5.58 2.13
C GLU A 214 -29.37 -6.07 1.76
N THR A 215 -29.00 -5.96 0.48
CA THR A 215 -27.75 -6.52 -0.06
C THR A 215 -26.57 -5.54 -0.10
N GLY A 216 -26.78 -4.25 0.18
CA GLY A 216 -25.76 -3.21 0.07
C GLY A 216 -26.33 -1.82 0.32
N PHE A 217 -26.34 -0.98 -0.73
CA PHE A 217 -26.87 0.37 -0.68
C PHE A 217 -27.27 0.89 -2.07
N SER A 218 -28.01 2.01 -2.11
CA SER A 218 -28.16 2.85 -3.29
C SER A 218 -27.52 4.22 -3.09
N VAL A 219 -27.03 4.82 -4.17
CA VAL A 219 -26.41 6.15 -4.18
C VAL A 219 -27.48 7.20 -4.40
N ARG A 220 -27.54 8.24 -3.55
CA ARG A 220 -28.59 9.29 -3.69
C ARG A 220 -28.27 10.26 -4.82
N ASN A 221 -27.02 10.70 -4.91
CA ASN A 221 -26.52 11.60 -5.93
C ASN A 221 -25.15 11.10 -6.44
N PRO A 222 -25.02 10.58 -7.68
CA PRO A 222 -23.75 10.06 -8.19
C PRO A 222 -22.63 11.12 -8.28
N ASP A 223 -22.98 12.40 -8.36
CA ASP A 223 -22.03 13.51 -8.44
C ASP A 223 -21.41 13.88 -7.08
N SER A 224 -21.97 13.36 -5.98
CA SER A 224 -21.46 13.57 -4.63
C SER A 224 -20.72 12.34 -4.12
N PRO A 225 -19.69 12.50 -3.28
CA PRO A 225 -18.97 11.36 -2.76
C PRO A 225 -19.83 10.53 -1.81
N VAL A 226 -19.65 9.21 -1.86
CA VAL A 226 -20.25 8.25 -0.94
C VAL A 226 -19.31 8.01 0.24
N LEU A 227 -19.89 7.94 1.44
CA LEU A 227 -19.19 7.43 2.62
C LEU A 227 -20.05 6.33 3.23
N CYS A 228 -19.59 5.10 3.08
CA CYS A 228 -20.28 3.92 3.59
C CYS A 228 -19.29 3.07 4.37
N VAL A 229 -19.24 3.25 5.69
CA VAL A 229 -18.46 2.39 6.59
C VAL A 229 -19.46 1.53 7.36
N ILE A 230 -19.39 0.21 7.15
CA ILE A 230 -20.21 -0.78 7.84
C ILE A 230 -19.30 -1.54 8.81
N PRO A 231 -19.40 -1.27 10.13
CA PRO A 231 -18.57 -1.92 11.14
C PRO A 231 -18.98 -3.37 11.40
N GLU A 232 -20.20 -3.76 11.03
CA GLU A 232 -20.64 -5.15 11.13
C GLU A 232 -20.08 -5.99 9.97
N GLU A 233 -19.95 -7.30 10.20
CA GLU A 233 -19.66 -8.26 9.13
C GLU A 233 -20.89 -8.39 8.23
N LYS A 234 -20.89 -7.62 7.13
CA LYS A 234 -21.97 -7.61 6.15
C LYS A 234 -21.41 -7.60 4.73
N ASP A 235 -21.79 -8.58 3.93
CA ASP A 235 -21.46 -8.55 2.51
C ASP A 235 -22.22 -7.41 1.82
N ILE A 236 -21.53 -6.72 0.90
CA ILE A 236 -22.08 -5.61 0.12
C ILE A 236 -22.00 -5.96 -1.36
N VAL A 237 -23.15 -5.94 -2.04
CA VAL A 237 -23.22 -5.85 -3.50
C VAL A 237 -23.13 -4.37 -3.90
N LEU A 238 -22.13 -4.02 -4.70
CA LEU A 238 -21.97 -2.66 -5.20
C LEU A 238 -23.06 -2.34 -6.23
N PRO A 239 -23.78 -1.21 -6.11
CA PRO A 239 -24.75 -0.81 -7.12
C PRO A 239 -24.04 -0.49 -8.44
N PRO A 240 -24.59 -0.88 -9.61
CA PRO A 240 -24.02 -0.54 -10.90
C PRO A 240 -24.03 0.99 -11.11
N GLY A 241 -23.03 1.50 -11.81
CA GLY A 241 -22.89 2.92 -12.14
C GLY A 241 -21.49 3.48 -11.88
N GLU A 242 -21.39 4.81 -11.98
CA GLU A 242 -20.16 5.56 -11.73
C GLU A 242 -20.36 6.48 -10.51
N TYR A 243 -19.51 6.33 -9.51
CA TYR A 243 -19.54 7.13 -8.28
C TYR A 243 -18.17 7.13 -7.60
N SER A 244 -18.02 7.95 -6.55
CA SER A 244 -16.73 8.17 -5.90
C SER A 244 -16.85 8.20 -4.38
N GLY A 245 -15.79 7.91 -3.64
CA GLY A 245 -15.73 8.08 -2.19
C GLY A 245 -15.04 6.94 -1.45
N ILE A 246 -15.58 6.55 -0.29
CA ILE A 246 -15.07 5.47 0.56
C ILE A 246 -16.18 4.46 0.84
N VAL A 247 -15.92 3.20 0.53
CA VAL A 247 -16.76 2.07 0.95
C VAL A 247 -15.92 1.09 1.75
N CYS A 248 -16.36 0.79 2.97
CA CYS A 248 -15.71 -0.12 3.89
C CYS A 248 -16.75 -1.08 4.47
N THR A 249 -16.44 -2.37 4.47
CA THR A 249 -17.20 -3.38 5.20
C THR A 249 -16.26 -4.41 5.80
N ASN A 250 -16.66 -4.99 6.95
CA ASN A 250 -15.98 -6.17 7.50
C ASN A 250 -16.38 -7.47 6.79
N GLY A 251 -17.40 -7.44 5.93
CA GLY A 251 -17.75 -8.55 5.03
C GLY A 251 -17.01 -8.49 3.69
N SER A 252 -17.60 -9.14 2.69
CA SER A 252 -17.13 -9.19 1.30
C SER A 252 -17.70 -8.04 0.48
N ILE A 253 -17.02 -7.66 -0.60
CA ILE A 253 -17.55 -6.75 -1.62
C ILE A 253 -17.78 -7.54 -2.90
N GLN A 254 -18.96 -7.40 -3.48
CA GLN A 254 -19.39 -8.16 -4.66
C GLN A 254 -19.82 -7.24 -5.80
N VAL A 255 -19.49 -7.63 -7.03
CA VAL A 255 -20.02 -7.04 -8.27
C VAL A 255 -20.71 -8.15 -9.04
N GLY A 256 -22.02 -8.03 -9.20
CA GLY A 256 -22.86 -9.07 -9.80
C GLY A 256 -22.61 -9.27 -11.29
N PRO A 257 -23.07 -10.40 -11.85
CA PRO A 257 -22.89 -10.71 -13.26
C PRO A 257 -23.66 -9.72 -14.13
N GLY A 258 -22.99 -9.17 -15.15
CA GLY A 258 -23.54 -8.15 -16.03
C GLY A 258 -23.52 -6.73 -15.47
N ASP A 259 -23.22 -6.54 -14.18
CA ASP A 259 -23.06 -5.20 -13.60
C ASP A 259 -21.77 -4.54 -14.08
N SER A 260 -21.78 -3.21 -14.11
CA SER A 260 -20.59 -2.40 -14.36
C SER A 260 -20.49 -1.30 -13.32
N VAL A 261 -19.41 -1.32 -12.55
CA VAL A 261 -19.12 -0.39 -11.47
C VAL A 261 -17.82 0.34 -11.78
N ARG A 262 -17.89 1.66 -11.83
CA ARG A 262 -16.72 2.55 -11.89
C ARG A 262 -16.64 3.32 -10.59
N PHE A 263 -15.63 3.01 -9.78
CA PHE A 263 -15.46 3.60 -8.48
C PHE A 263 -14.16 4.41 -8.40
N ARG A 264 -14.28 5.69 -8.02
CA ARG A 264 -13.13 6.56 -7.79
C ARG A 264 -12.96 6.80 -6.28
N GLY A 265 -11.83 6.36 -5.71
CA GLY A 265 -11.57 6.47 -4.27
C GLY A 265 -11.07 5.15 -3.70
N LEU A 266 -11.55 4.79 -2.50
CA LEU A 266 -11.04 3.66 -1.72
C LEU A 266 -12.13 2.63 -1.37
N LEU A 267 -11.90 1.38 -1.74
CA LEU A 267 -12.66 0.21 -1.27
C LEU A 267 -11.87 -0.56 -0.21
N ILE A 268 -12.53 -0.91 0.89
CA ILE A 268 -11.97 -1.72 1.98
C ILE A 268 -12.91 -2.90 2.25
N SER A 269 -12.39 -4.11 2.10
CA SER A 269 -13.12 -5.36 2.31
C SER A 269 -12.47 -6.18 3.42
N GLY A 270 -13.23 -6.49 4.46
CA GLY A 270 -12.81 -7.37 5.56
C GLY A 270 -12.73 -8.85 5.18
N LYS A 271 -13.30 -9.21 4.02
CA LYS A 271 -13.18 -10.51 3.37
C LYS A 271 -12.77 -10.34 1.90
N LYS A 272 -13.20 -11.26 1.02
CA LYS A 272 -12.89 -11.26 -0.40
C LYS A 272 -13.61 -10.15 -1.16
N VAL A 273 -12.99 -9.73 -2.26
CA VAL A 273 -13.69 -9.01 -3.33
C VAL A 273 -14.01 -10.00 -4.44
N VAL A 274 -15.29 -10.15 -4.77
CA VAL A 274 -15.77 -11.07 -5.81
C VAL A 274 -16.33 -10.26 -6.98
N VAL A 275 -15.78 -10.49 -8.17
CA VAL A 275 -16.09 -9.72 -9.37
C VAL A 275 -16.57 -10.66 -10.47
N GLU A 276 -17.89 -10.78 -10.62
CA GLU A 276 -18.55 -11.52 -11.71
C GLU A 276 -18.96 -10.58 -12.86
N GLY A 277 -19.07 -9.28 -12.59
CA GLY A 277 -19.31 -8.23 -13.58
C GLY A 277 -18.03 -7.46 -13.94
N ASN A 278 -18.14 -6.14 -14.06
CA ASN A 278 -17.02 -5.26 -14.38
C ASN A 278 -16.76 -4.27 -13.25
N LEU A 279 -15.57 -4.33 -12.64
CA LEU A 279 -15.13 -3.39 -11.61
C LEU A 279 -13.92 -2.59 -12.10
N SER A 280 -14.09 -1.27 -12.24
CA SER A 280 -13.00 -0.35 -12.55
C SER A 280 -12.76 0.58 -11.37
N LEU A 281 -11.55 0.58 -10.84
CA LEU A 281 -11.12 1.41 -9.72
C LEU A 281 -10.16 2.50 -10.17
N LYS A 282 -10.31 3.70 -9.60
CA LYS A 282 -9.44 4.84 -9.86
C LYS A 282 -9.04 5.51 -8.56
N GLU A 283 -7.74 5.77 -8.40
CA GLU A 283 -7.22 6.51 -7.25
C GLU A 283 -7.68 7.97 -7.29
N ASP A 284 -8.05 8.52 -6.14
CA ASP A 284 -8.28 9.95 -5.96
C ASP A 284 -7.92 10.40 -4.55
N LYS A 285 -6.62 10.54 -4.30
CA LYS A 285 -6.09 11.00 -3.01
C LYS A 285 -6.71 12.34 -2.56
N ARG A 286 -6.97 13.26 -3.50
CA ARG A 286 -7.53 14.58 -3.18
C ARG A 286 -8.96 14.46 -2.65
N LEU A 287 -9.78 13.62 -3.26
CA LEU A 287 -11.11 13.31 -2.77
C LEU A 287 -11.09 12.75 -1.35
N LEU A 288 -10.20 11.80 -1.08
CA LEU A 288 -10.10 11.16 0.24
C LEU A 288 -9.68 12.15 1.33
N LEU A 289 -8.75 13.05 1.03
CA LEU A 289 -8.35 14.14 1.95
C LEU A 289 -9.47 15.15 2.16
N HIS A 290 -10.22 15.51 1.11
CA HIS A 290 -11.39 16.39 1.24
C HIS A 290 -12.47 15.76 2.12
N LEU A 291 -12.77 14.48 1.94
CA LEU A 291 -13.71 13.75 2.80
C LEU A 291 -13.28 13.73 4.26
N LEU A 292 -11.98 13.55 4.54
CA LEU A 292 -11.43 13.63 5.88
C LEU A 292 -11.66 15.01 6.54
N GLU A 293 -11.47 16.08 5.76
CA GLU A 293 -11.70 17.45 6.23
C GLU A 293 -13.19 17.73 6.47
N GLU A 294 -14.06 17.36 5.52
CA GLU A 294 -15.50 17.60 5.60
C GLU A 294 -16.17 16.80 6.72
N GLN A 295 -15.80 15.53 6.89
CA GLN A 295 -16.42 14.67 7.90
C GLN A 295 -15.81 14.86 9.28
N GLY A 296 -14.57 15.37 9.37
CA GLY A 296 -13.92 15.68 10.62
C GLY A 296 -13.63 14.45 11.49
N GLU A 297 -13.88 14.59 12.80
CA GLU A 297 -13.42 13.65 13.83
C GLU A 297 -13.83 12.18 13.62
N PRO A 298 -15.07 11.83 13.21
CA PRO A 298 -15.44 10.43 12.99
C PRO A 298 -14.57 9.74 11.93
N LEU A 299 -14.37 10.37 10.78
CA LEU A 299 -13.57 9.78 9.70
C LEU A 299 -12.07 9.82 10.03
N LYS A 300 -11.60 10.89 10.68
CA LYS A 300 -10.22 10.96 11.20
C LYS A 300 -9.93 9.81 12.17
N ARG A 301 -10.82 9.54 13.13
CA ARG A 301 -10.68 8.42 14.08
C ARG A 301 -10.72 7.06 13.40
N PHE A 302 -11.61 6.88 12.42
CA PHE A 302 -11.63 5.67 11.60
C PHE A 302 -10.27 5.40 10.95
N PHE A 303 -9.57 6.43 10.49
CA PHE A 303 -8.19 6.30 9.95
C PHE A 303 -7.08 6.44 11.01
N ARG A 304 -7.42 6.37 12.31
CA ARG A 304 -6.50 6.56 13.45
C ARG A 304 -5.63 7.82 13.35
N VAL A 305 -6.23 8.89 12.85
CA VAL A 305 -5.62 10.21 12.72
C VAL A 305 -5.92 11.01 13.99
N ASP A 306 -4.92 11.68 14.54
CA ASP A 306 -5.01 12.47 15.77
C ASP A 306 -4.11 13.72 15.62
N ASP A 307 -4.79 14.81 15.28
CA ASP A 307 -4.18 16.09 14.96
C ASP A 307 -3.52 16.80 16.15
N LYS A 308 -3.54 16.19 17.34
CA LYS A 308 -2.94 16.73 18.56
C LYS A 308 -1.55 16.18 18.84
N LYS A 309 -1.11 15.14 18.13
CA LYS A 309 0.25 14.61 18.29
C LYS A 309 1.28 15.43 17.51
N ALA A 310 2.45 15.63 18.12
CA ALA A 310 3.55 16.34 17.49
C ALA A 310 3.99 15.64 16.18
N LEU A 311 4.27 16.42 15.13
CA LEU A 311 4.65 15.92 13.80
C LEU A 311 5.82 14.93 13.81
N VAL A 312 6.75 15.13 14.74
CA VAL A 312 7.94 14.31 14.89
C VAL A 312 8.24 14.16 16.38
N GLU A 313 8.51 12.94 16.80
CA GLU A 313 9.01 12.59 18.13
C GLU A 313 10.46 12.11 18.02
N ILE A 314 11.33 12.59 18.90
CA ILE A 314 12.71 12.09 18.97
C ILE A 314 12.67 10.76 19.72
N SER A 315 12.79 9.65 18.99
CA SER A 315 12.73 8.31 19.57
C SER A 315 14.06 7.88 20.18
N SER A 316 15.16 8.38 19.65
CA SER A 316 16.48 8.18 20.26
C SER A 316 17.41 9.32 19.90
N PHE A 317 18.24 9.72 20.85
CA PHE A 317 19.32 10.66 20.64
C PHE A 317 20.58 10.11 21.31
N ARG A 318 21.68 10.01 20.56
CA ARG A 318 22.98 9.60 21.07
C ARG A 318 24.06 10.54 20.59
N GLU A 319 24.81 11.09 21.53
CA GLU A 319 26.03 11.83 21.27
C GLU A 319 27.24 10.93 21.56
N HIS A 320 28.18 10.89 20.63
CA HIS A 320 29.44 10.19 20.76
C HIS A 320 30.58 11.21 20.72
N LEU A 321 31.34 11.28 21.82
CA LEU A 321 32.53 12.10 21.93
C LEU A 321 33.76 11.25 21.60
N TYR A 322 34.53 11.67 20.61
CA TYR A 322 35.84 11.09 20.31
C TYR A 322 36.92 12.13 20.61
N ARG A 323 37.77 11.84 21.59
CA ARG A 323 39.04 12.55 21.77
C ARG A 323 40.13 11.73 21.10
N GLU A 324 40.81 12.29 20.11
CA GLU A 324 42.10 11.76 19.69
C GLU A 324 43.12 12.10 20.78
N ILE A 325 43.48 11.10 21.58
CA ILE A 325 44.73 11.16 22.35
C ILE A 325 45.82 10.87 21.33
N ILE A 326 46.59 11.89 20.99
CA ILE A 326 47.86 11.70 20.29
C ILE A 326 48.85 11.40 21.42
N GLU A 327 49.31 10.16 21.52
CA GLU A 327 50.56 9.88 22.24
C GLU A 327 51.67 10.57 21.44
N GLU A 328 52.38 11.49 22.10
CA GLU A 328 53.55 12.19 21.54
C GLU A 328 54.71 11.23 21.24
#